data_AF-A0A2G6LTG4-F1
#
_entry.id   AF-A0A2G6LTG4-F1
#
_cell.length_a   1.000
_cell.length_b   1.000
_cell.length_c   1.000
_cell.angle_alpha   90.00
_cell.angle_beta   90.00
_cell.angle_gamma   90.00
#
_symmetry.space_group_name_H-M   'P 1'
#
loop_
_entity.id
_entity.type
_entity.pdbx_description
1 polymer ?
#
loop_
_entity_poly.entity_id
_entity_poly.type
_entity_poly.pdbx_seq_one_letter_code
_entity_poly.pdbx_strand_id
1 'polypeptide(L)'
;MKELDFNGVLGNMLHWEVFIIVLIIGLAWIFRSAISDKIKEMSLTKKKRKIENLSHHDFFATTKWVNAEVKRITFSFKGENDEVKSKLLHHLIDLKTNTIEEQFTDFLKNDELNHCSSQDLKQKTKYLLMGIVNTYTSKAMKDFVRIGVSRVDAKFTIDSYEDYRKEIVEAFEDRVDSITTNEDYSCNYDKMNAILEVVAISLYIIPKDVKQAFDKINGRFRKYEHLNLEML
;
A
#
# COMPACT_ATOMS: atom_id res chain seq x y z
N MET A 1 -38.03 -6.14 10.14
CA MET A 1 -37.53 -7.19 11.05
C MET A 1 -38.68 -8.15 11.25
N LYS A 2 -38.62 -9.38 10.70
CA LYS A 2 -39.70 -10.36 10.93
C LYS A 2 -39.63 -10.79 12.39
N GLU A 3 -40.72 -10.58 13.13
CA GLU A 3 -40.88 -11.19 14.45
C GLU A 3 -40.78 -12.71 14.27
N LEU A 4 -39.81 -13.32 14.95
CA LEU A 4 -39.74 -14.77 15.06
C LEU A 4 -40.96 -15.21 15.88
N ASP A 5 -41.89 -15.91 15.24
CA ASP A 5 -43.02 -16.55 15.91
C ASP A 5 -42.51 -17.74 16.74
N PHE A 6 -42.02 -17.44 17.94
CA PHE A 6 -41.51 -18.42 18.90
C PHE A 6 -42.60 -19.42 19.33
N ASN A 7 -43.87 -19.02 19.28
CA ASN A 7 -44.98 -19.88 19.67
C ASN A 7 -45.22 -20.99 18.65
N GLY A 8 -45.10 -20.68 17.34
CA GLY A 8 -45.18 -21.67 16.27
C GLY A 8 -44.01 -22.66 16.23
N VAL A 9 -42.82 -22.25 16.66
CA VAL A 9 -41.62 -23.11 16.70
C VAL A 9 -41.60 -24.01 17.93
N LEU A 10 -41.92 -23.48 19.13
CA LEU A 10 -41.93 -24.26 20.37
C LEU A 10 -43.13 -25.20 20.47
N GLY A 11 -44.27 -24.86 19.84
CA GLY A 11 -45.48 -25.69 19.87
C GLY A 11 -45.38 -27.01 19.09
N ASN A 12 -44.42 -27.13 18.17
CA ASN A 12 -44.20 -28.34 17.36
C ASN A 12 -43.04 -29.21 17.85
N MET A 13 -42.35 -28.83 18.92
CA MET A 13 -41.22 -29.56 19.48
C MET A 13 -41.69 -30.62 20.47
N LEU A 14 -41.05 -31.79 20.45
CA LEU A 14 -41.30 -32.82 21.45
C LEU A 14 -40.81 -32.32 22.82
N HIS A 15 -41.53 -32.66 23.89
CA HIS A 15 -41.25 -32.14 25.25
C HIS A 15 -39.81 -32.33 25.72
N TRP A 16 -39.12 -33.39 25.25
CA TRP A 16 -37.72 -33.64 25.57
C TRP A 16 -36.76 -32.67 24.86
N GLU A 17 -37.11 -32.16 23.68
CA GLU A 17 -36.33 -31.14 22.95
C GLU A 17 -36.40 -29.79 23.66
N VAL A 18 -37.60 -29.42 24.14
CA VAL A 18 -37.80 -28.21 24.97
C VAL A 18 -37.00 -28.32 26.26
N PHE A 19 -37.00 -29.49 26.90
CA PHE A 19 -36.21 -29.76 28.11
C PHE A 19 -34.70 -29.60 27.84
N ILE A 20 -34.19 -30.14 26.74
CA ILE A 20 -32.78 -29.99 26.36
C ILE A 20 -32.43 -28.52 26.11
N ILE A 21 -33.29 -27.76 25.42
CA ILE A 21 -33.05 -26.33 25.17
C ILE A 21 -33.00 -25.54 26.49
N VAL A 22 -33.94 -25.78 27.41
CA VAL A 22 -33.93 -25.15 28.73
C VAL A 22 -32.70 -25.56 29.54
N LEU A 23 -32.27 -26.81 29.44
CA LEU A 23 -31.04 -27.30 30.08
C LEU A 23 -29.79 -26.63 29.49
N ILE A 24 -29.71 -26.47 28.17
CA ILE A 24 -28.61 -25.77 27.49
C ILE A 24 -28.57 -24.30 27.90
N ILE A 25 -29.72 -23.62 27.94
CA ILE A 25 -29.82 -22.22 28.38
C ILE A 25 -29.42 -22.08 29.86
N GLY A 26 -29.89 -23.01 30.72
CA GLY A 26 -29.54 -23.06 32.13
C GLY A 26 -28.04 -23.28 32.35
N LEU A 27 -27.45 -24.24 31.63
CA LEU A 27 -26.02 -24.48 31.65
C LEU A 27 -25.23 -23.28 31.11
N ALA A 28 -25.67 -22.66 30.01
CA ALA A 28 -25.04 -21.46 29.48
C ALA A 28 -25.10 -20.29 30.47
N TRP A 29 -26.17 -20.19 31.27
CA TRP A 29 -26.29 -19.17 32.31
C TRP A 29 -25.39 -19.47 33.52
N ILE A 30 -25.32 -20.72 33.97
CA ILE A 30 -24.44 -21.16 35.08
C ILE A 30 -22.97 -20.97 34.70
N PHE A 31 -22.59 -21.37 33.48
CA PHE A 31 -21.23 -21.26 32.97
C PHE A 31 -20.95 -19.92 32.27
N ARG A 32 -21.82 -18.92 32.40
CA ARG A 32 -21.70 -17.63 31.68
C ARG A 32 -20.36 -16.94 31.92
N SER A 33 -19.82 -17.02 33.15
CA SER A 33 -18.53 -16.44 33.51
C SER A 33 -17.39 -17.21 32.83
N ALA A 34 -17.37 -18.54 32.96
CA ALA A 34 -16.36 -19.39 32.32
C ALA A 34 -16.39 -19.29 30.79
N ILE A 35 -17.58 -19.21 30.18
CA ILE A 35 -17.75 -19.03 28.74
C ILE A 35 -17.28 -17.63 28.32
N SER A 36 -17.67 -16.58 29.06
CA SER A 36 -17.22 -15.21 28.81
C SER A 36 -15.71 -15.06 28.94
N ASP A 37 -15.12 -15.67 29.97
CA ASP A 37 -13.68 -15.63 30.22
C ASP A 37 -12.92 -16.41 29.15
N LYS A 38 -13.43 -17.56 28.70
CA LYS A 38 -12.83 -18.35 27.62
C LYS A 38 -13.01 -17.70 26.25
N ILE A 39 -14.13 -17.00 26.00
CA ILE A 39 -14.34 -16.17 24.80
C ILE A 39 -13.41 -14.95 24.82
N LYS A 40 -13.23 -14.30 25.97
CA LYS A 40 -12.26 -13.22 26.16
C LYS A 40 -10.85 -13.73 25.98
N GLU A 41 -10.51 -14.91 26.52
CA GLU A 41 -9.21 -15.54 26.35
C GLU A 41 -8.95 -15.93 24.88
N MET A 42 -9.95 -16.47 24.17
CA MET A 42 -9.89 -16.73 22.72
C MET A 42 -9.78 -15.44 21.89
N SER A 43 -10.45 -14.36 22.32
CA SER A 43 -10.36 -13.03 21.71
C SER A 43 -8.98 -12.38 21.95
N LEU A 44 -8.44 -12.52 23.16
CA LEU A 44 -7.10 -12.07 23.57
C LEU A 44 -5.99 -12.93 22.95
N THR A 45 -6.29 -14.16 22.55
CA THR A 45 -5.39 -15.08 21.83
C THR A 45 -5.57 -15.03 20.31
N LYS A 46 -6.20 -13.98 19.74
CA LYS A 46 -5.85 -13.56 18.37
C LYS A 46 -4.33 -13.41 18.34
N LYS A 47 -3.63 -14.42 17.82
CA LYS A 47 -2.16 -14.47 17.73
C LYS A 47 -1.71 -13.07 17.32
N LYS A 48 -0.91 -12.40 18.16
CA LYS A 48 -0.26 -11.13 17.79
C LYS A 48 0.42 -11.37 16.46
N ARG A 49 -0.18 -10.87 15.39
CA ARG A 49 0.31 -11.09 14.03
C ARG A 49 1.59 -10.29 13.92
N LYS A 50 2.65 -10.93 13.43
CA LYS A 50 3.92 -10.24 13.21
C LYS A 50 3.84 -9.41 11.95
N ILE A 51 4.38 -8.20 11.99
CA ILE A 51 4.45 -7.29 10.83
C ILE A 51 5.17 -7.94 9.64
N GLU A 52 6.16 -8.80 9.89
CA GLU A 52 6.85 -9.57 8.85
C GLU A 52 5.88 -10.39 7.96
N ASN A 53 4.76 -10.84 8.49
CA ASN A 53 3.75 -11.58 7.73
C ASN A 53 3.06 -10.71 6.65
N LEU A 54 3.21 -9.38 6.71
CA LEU A 54 2.73 -8.47 5.67
C LEU A 54 3.63 -8.46 4.43
N SER A 55 4.74 -9.21 4.41
CA SER A 55 5.54 -9.46 3.19
C SER A 55 4.74 -10.11 2.05
N HIS A 56 3.57 -10.69 2.35
CA HIS A 56 2.64 -11.25 1.37
C HIS A 56 1.44 -10.34 1.08
N HIS A 57 1.47 -9.08 1.50
CA HIS A 57 0.38 -8.13 1.27
C HIS A 57 0.18 -7.85 -0.23
N ASP A 58 -1.07 -7.62 -0.66
CA ASP A 58 -1.43 -7.38 -2.08
C ASP A 58 -0.79 -6.10 -2.67
N PHE A 59 -0.30 -5.24 -1.78
CA PHE A 59 0.57 -4.11 -2.11
C PHE A 59 1.74 -4.50 -3.03
N PHE A 60 2.37 -5.67 -2.81
CA PHE A 60 3.47 -6.16 -3.65
C PHE A 60 3.00 -6.70 -5.01
N ALA A 61 1.74 -7.12 -5.13
CA ALA A 61 1.16 -7.41 -6.44
C ALA A 61 0.85 -6.11 -7.20
N THR A 62 0.46 -5.07 -6.48
CA THR A 62 0.15 -3.76 -7.04
C THR A 62 1.38 -3.11 -7.68
N THR A 63 2.57 -3.20 -7.07
CA THR A 63 3.82 -2.69 -7.69
C THR A 63 4.08 -3.31 -9.07
N LYS A 64 3.88 -4.64 -9.19
CA LYS A 64 4.07 -5.38 -10.45
C LYS A 64 3.05 -4.99 -11.50
N TRP A 65 1.78 -4.85 -11.09
CA TRP A 65 0.71 -4.39 -11.98
C TRP A 65 1.00 -2.98 -12.50
N VAL A 66 1.42 -2.04 -11.64
CA VAL A 66 1.78 -0.67 -12.03
C VAL A 66 2.88 -0.66 -13.07
N ASN A 67 3.97 -1.41 -12.87
CA ASN A 67 5.05 -1.50 -13.87
C ASN A 67 4.54 -2.02 -15.21
N ALA A 68 3.74 -3.10 -15.19
CA ALA A 68 3.19 -3.67 -16.42
C ALA A 68 2.31 -2.66 -17.16
N GLU A 69 1.52 -1.87 -16.45
CA GLU A 69 0.63 -0.89 -17.06
C GLU A 69 1.39 0.33 -17.59
N VAL A 70 2.39 0.81 -16.85
CA VAL A 70 3.24 1.92 -17.32
C VAL A 70 4.03 1.55 -18.57
N LYS A 71 4.49 0.30 -18.70
CA LYS A 71 5.20 -0.19 -19.91
C LYS A 71 4.34 -0.12 -21.18
N ARG A 72 3.02 -0.08 -21.06
CA ARG A 72 2.11 0.11 -22.21
C ARG A 72 1.95 1.57 -22.62
N ILE A 73 2.43 2.51 -21.81
CA ILE A 73 2.27 3.94 -22.05
C ILE A 73 3.38 4.39 -23.00
N THR A 74 2.99 4.85 -24.17
CA THR A 74 3.87 5.49 -25.15
C THR A 74 3.43 6.91 -25.37
N PHE A 75 4.37 7.79 -25.67
CA PHE A 75 4.06 9.17 -25.99
C PHE A 75 4.43 9.51 -27.43
N SER A 76 3.72 10.48 -27.98
CA SER A 76 3.99 11.02 -29.31
C SER A 76 4.09 12.55 -29.29
N PHE A 77 4.87 13.11 -30.19
CA PHE A 77 4.94 14.55 -30.44
C PHE A 77 4.73 14.82 -31.93
N LYS A 78 3.75 15.65 -32.28
CA LYS A 78 3.37 15.97 -33.68
C LYS A 78 3.11 14.73 -34.55
N GLY A 79 2.54 13.67 -33.97
CA GLY A 79 2.22 12.43 -34.68
C GLY A 79 3.37 11.43 -34.79
N GLU A 80 4.57 11.77 -34.30
CA GLU A 80 5.71 10.86 -34.26
C GLU A 80 5.95 10.33 -32.84
N ASN A 81 6.42 9.08 -32.73
CA ASN A 81 6.72 8.46 -31.45
C ASN A 81 7.88 9.17 -30.74
N ASP A 82 7.72 9.49 -29.46
CA ASP A 82 8.75 10.07 -28.59
C ASP A 82 9.33 8.94 -27.72
N GLU A 83 10.20 8.15 -28.34
CA GLU A 83 10.76 6.94 -27.73
C GLU A 83 11.61 7.25 -26.50
N VAL A 84 12.42 8.32 -26.56
CA VAL A 84 13.27 8.76 -25.45
C VAL A 84 12.40 9.06 -24.24
N LYS A 85 11.36 9.89 -24.39
CA LYS A 85 10.48 10.24 -23.27
C LYS A 85 9.77 9.01 -22.70
N SER A 86 9.32 8.11 -23.57
CA SER A 86 8.66 6.87 -23.15
C SER A 86 9.61 5.98 -22.33
N LYS A 87 10.86 5.77 -22.79
CA LYS A 87 11.85 4.97 -22.07
C LYS A 87 12.31 5.62 -20.76
N LEU A 88 12.50 6.94 -20.73
CA LEU A 88 12.80 7.66 -19.49
C LEU A 88 11.68 7.50 -18.46
N LEU A 89 10.41 7.57 -18.89
CA LEU A 89 9.28 7.30 -18.00
C LEU A 89 9.34 5.87 -17.46
N HIS A 90 9.44 4.89 -18.34
CA HIS A 90 9.44 3.48 -17.96
C HIS A 90 10.53 3.18 -16.95
N HIS A 91 11.74 3.70 -17.20
CA HIS A 91 12.87 3.54 -16.29
C HIS A 91 12.63 4.19 -14.92
N LEU A 92 12.08 5.41 -14.90
CA LEU A 92 11.78 6.11 -13.65
C LEU A 92 10.80 5.32 -12.78
N ILE A 93 9.75 4.77 -13.41
CA ILE A 93 8.72 4.01 -12.68
C ILE A 93 9.24 2.63 -12.26
N ASP A 94 9.98 1.93 -13.12
CA ASP A 94 10.63 0.66 -12.76
C ASP A 94 11.57 0.86 -11.56
N LEU A 95 12.39 1.93 -11.54
CA LEU A 95 13.23 2.26 -10.39
C LEU A 95 12.40 2.55 -9.13
N LYS A 96 11.29 3.30 -9.26
CA LYS A 96 10.42 3.65 -8.13
C LYS A 96 9.78 2.42 -7.51
N THR A 97 9.13 1.58 -8.31
CA THR A 97 8.42 0.38 -7.84
C THR A 97 9.39 -0.67 -7.28
N ASN A 98 10.56 -0.87 -7.91
CA ASN A 98 11.58 -1.79 -7.39
C ASN A 98 12.14 -1.30 -6.04
N THR A 99 12.41 0.00 -5.92
CA THR A 99 12.88 0.60 -4.66
C THR A 99 11.83 0.49 -3.56
N ILE A 100 10.56 0.67 -3.90
CA ILE A 100 9.43 0.48 -2.98
C ILE A 100 9.37 -0.96 -2.49
N GLU A 101 9.39 -1.95 -3.39
CA GLU A 101 9.34 -3.37 -3.05
C GLU A 101 10.53 -3.79 -2.17
N GLU A 102 11.75 -3.38 -2.54
CA GLU A 102 12.98 -3.65 -1.77
C GLU A 102 12.91 -3.07 -0.35
N GLN A 103 12.66 -1.76 -0.23
CA GLN A 103 12.71 -1.11 1.08
C GLN A 103 11.54 -1.47 1.99
N PHE A 104 10.33 -1.67 1.46
CA PHE A 104 9.22 -2.18 2.28
C PHE A 104 9.48 -3.62 2.73
N THR A 105 10.05 -4.47 1.88
CA THR A 105 10.41 -5.84 2.27
C THR A 105 11.36 -5.85 3.46
N ASP A 106 12.39 -5.01 3.43
CA ASP A 106 13.36 -4.92 4.53
C ASP A 106 12.78 -4.24 5.76
N PHE A 107 11.94 -3.23 5.56
CA PHE A 107 11.24 -2.54 6.65
C PHE A 107 10.34 -3.50 7.43
N LEU A 108 9.54 -4.32 6.73
CA LEU A 108 8.60 -5.25 7.37
C LEU A 108 9.29 -6.39 8.14
N LYS A 109 10.55 -6.70 7.83
CA LYS A 109 11.36 -7.67 8.58
C LYS A 109 11.90 -7.11 9.90
N ASN A 110 11.80 -5.80 10.14
CA ASN A 110 12.28 -5.20 11.38
C ASN A 110 11.35 -5.53 12.55
N ASP A 111 11.80 -6.40 13.44
CA ASP A 111 11.02 -6.87 14.60
C ASP A 111 10.68 -5.73 15.58
N GLU A 112 11.45 -4.65 15.62
CA GLU A 112 11.16 -3.47 16.44
C GLU A 112 9.79 -2.86 16.13
N LEU A 113 9.31 -3.00 14.88
CA LEU A 113 8.02 -2.46 14.46
C LEU A 113 6.85 -3.12 15.21
N ASN A 114 7.01 -4.36 15.69
CA ASN A 114 5.96 -5.05 16.44
C ASN A 114 5.72 -4.43 17.82
N HIS A 115 6.68 -3.65 18.33
CA HIS A 115 6.73 -3.23 19.74
C HIS A 115 6.97 -1.73 19.94
N CYS A 116 7.31 -0.99 18.88
CA CYS A 116 7.53 0.44 18.98
C CYS A 116 6.24 1.22 19.30
N SER A 117 6.40 2.44 19.81
CA SER A 117 5.25 3.32 20.06
C SER A 117 4.57 3.74 18.75
N SER A 118 3.31 4.19 18.84
CA SER A 118 2.60 4.79 17.69
C SER A 118 3.39 5.92 17.03
N GLN A 119 4.05 6.76 17.84
CA GLN A 119 4.86 7.87 17.36
C GLN A 119 6.13 7.38 16.65
N ASP A 120 6.78 6.34 17.17
CA ASP A 120 7.95 5.74 16.53
C ASP A 120 7.57 5.06 15.22
N LEU A 121 6.43 4.36 15.18
CA LEU A 121 5.90 3.73 13.96
C LEU A 121 5.65 4.78 12.88
N LYS A 122 5.00 5.90 13.23
CA LYS A 122 4.81 7.06 12.36
C LYS A 122 6.14 7.55 11.81
N GLN A 123 7.10 7.83 12.69
CA GLN A 123 8.38 8.42 12.28
C GLN A 123 9.20 7.46 11.40
N LYS A 124 9.27 6.18 11.77
CA LYS A 124 9.92 5.13 10.97
C LYS A 124 9.28 4.99 9.59
N THR A 125 7.94 5.05 9.51
CA THR A 125 7.21 5.01 8.23
C THR A 125 7.51 6.24 7.36
N LYS A 126 7.50 7.45 7.94
CA LYS A 126 7.85 8.68 7.19
C LYS A 126 9.29 8.61 6.67
N TYR A 127 10.23 8.14 7.47
CA TYR A 127 11.62 7.97 7.04
C TYR A 127 11.79 6.96 5.92
N LEU A 128 11.07 5.84 5.96
CA LEU A 128 11.05 4.86 4.87
C LEU A 128 10.64 5.54 3.55
N LEU A 129 9.55 6.30 3.56
CA LEU A 129 8.99 6.91 2.34
C LEU A 129 9.91 7.98 1.76
N MET A 130 10.47 8.83 2.62
CA MET A 130 11.49 9.79 2.20
C MET A 130 12.73 9.07 1.64
N GLY A 131 13.15 7.98 2.28
CA GLY A 131 14.23 7.12 1.83
C GLY A 131 13.99 6.54 0.43
N ILE A 132 12.78 6.05 0.18
CA ILE A 132 12.34 5.56 -1.14
C ILE A 132 12.48 6.66 -2.18
N VAL A 133 11.87 7.84 -1.95
CA VAL A 133 11.89 8.97 -2.89
C VAL A 133 13.32 9.38 -3.22
N ASN A 134 14.15 9.59 -2.21
CA ASN A 134 15.55 9.96 -2.40
C ASN A 134 16.33 8.90 -3.18
N THR A 135 16.05 7.62 -2.95
CA THR A 135 16.78 6.51 -3.55
C THR A 135 16.50 6.40 -5.04
N TYR A 136 15.23 6.29 -5.46
CA TYR A 136 14.95 6.10 -6.90
C TYR A 136 15.22 7.37 -7.71
N THR A 137 14.97 8.56 -7.14
CA THR A 137 15.28 9.82 -7.84
C THR A 137 16.78 9.98 -8.06
N SER A 138 17.60 9.62 -7.07
CA SER A 138 19.07 9.63 -7.21
C SER A 138 19.56 8.60 -8.23
N LYS A 139 18.99 7.39 -8.23
CA LYS A 139 19.30 6.35 -9.23
C LYS A 139 18.91 6.82 -10.64
N ALA A 140 17.68 7.32 -10.82
CA ALA A 140 17.19 7.81 -12.11
C ALA A 140 18.05 8.96 -12.63
N MET A 141 18.41 9.91 -11.77
CA MET A 141 19.28 11.02 -12.12
C MET A 141 20.64 10.56 -12.65
N LYS A 142 21.26 9.58 -11.97
CA LYS A 142 22.53 8.99 -12.39
C LYS A 142 22.40 8.27 -13.73
N ASP A 143 21.36 7.48 -13.92
CA ASP A 143 21.14 6.69 -15.13
C ASP A 143 20.83 7.58 -16.34
N PHE A 144 19.98 8.60 -16.18
CA PHE A 144 19.65 9.55 -17.23
C PHE A 144 20.87 10.33 -17.71
N VAL A 145 21.71 10.80 -16.77
CA VAL A 145 22.95 11.49 -17.12
C VAL A 145 23.94 10.53 -17.77
N ARG A 146 24.04 9.28 -17.31
CA ARG A 146 24.92 8.25 -17.88
C ARG A 146 24.62 8.02 -19.37
N ILE A 147 23.35 8.00 -19.76
CA ILE A 147 22.98 7.78 -21.16
C ILE A 147 23.09 9.04 -22.04
N GLY A 148 23.44 10.21 -21.47
CA GLY A 148 23.67 11.44 -22.21
C GLY A 148 22.57 12.50 -22.11
N VAL A 149 21.53 12.28 -21.29
CA VAL A 149 20.55 13.34 -21.00
C VAL A 149 21.21 14.43 -20.15
N SER A 150 20.96 15.69 -20.47
CA SER A 150 21.57 16.78 -19.69
C SER A 150 21.08 16.73 -18.25
N ARG A 151 21.95 17.14 -17.30
CA ARG A 151 21.60 17.21 -15.88
C ARG A 151 20.31 18.02 -15.65
N VAL A 152 20.12 19.10 -16.40
CA VAL A 152 18.94 19.98 -16.31
C VAL A 152 17.69 19.25 -16.76
N ASP A 153 17.73 18.53 -17.88
CA ASP A 153 16.55 17.83 -18.40
C ASP A 153 16.24 16.55 -17.62
N ALA A 154 17.27 15.85 -17.12
CA ALA A 154 17.10 14.72 -16.22
C ALA A 154 16.38 15.15 -14.93
N LYS A 155 16.86 16.22 -14.29
CA LYS A 155 16.20 16.80 -13.11
C LYS A 155 14.79 17.27 -13.42
N PHE A 156 14.59 18.00 -14.53
CA PHE A 156 13.27 18.47 -14.93
C PHE A 156 12.27 17.33 -15.13
N THR A 157 12.70 16.20 -15.69
CA THR A 157 11.84 15.00 -15.88
C THR A 157 11.39 14.44 -14.54
N ILE A 158 12.34 14.26 -13.61
CA ILE A 158 12.08 13.70 -12.29
C ILE A 158 11.16 14.66 -11.50
N ASP A 159 11.52 15.94 -11.44
CA ASP A 159 10.74 16.96 -10.73
C ASP A 159 9.32 17.09 -11.31
N SER A 160 9.15 17.05 -12.63
CA SER A 160 7.82 17.15 -13.26
C SER A 160 6.88 16.03 -12.78
N TYR A 161 7.42 14.84 -12.50
CA TYR A 161 6.65 13.73 -11.96
C TYR A 161 6.42 13.87 -10.45
N GLU A 162 7.45 14.20 -9.67
CA GLU A 162 7.31 14.36 -8.21
C GLU A 162 6.39 15.53 -7.84
N ASP A 163 6.54 16.67 -8.51
CA ASP A 163 5.70 17.85 -8.29
C ASP A 163 4.24 17.56 -8.62
N TYR A 164 3.97 16.78 -9.69
CA TYR A 164 2.61 16.37 -10.04
C TYR A 164 1.98 15.53 -8.92
N ARG A 165 2.76 14.71 -8.23
CA ARG A 165 2.27 13.80 -7.20
C ARG A 165 2.37 14.36 -5.78
N LYS A 166 2.83 15.60 -5.63
CA LYS A 166 3.02 16.25 -4.33
C LYS A 166 1.77 16.19 -3.45
N GLU A 167 0.60 16.54 -3.99
CA GLU A 167 -0.66 16.51 -3.23
C GLU A 167 -1.03 15.10 -2.75
N ILE A 168 -0.76 14.07 -3.56
CA ILE A 168 -0.99 12.66 -3.19
C ILE A 168 -0.03 12.25 -2.06
N VAL A 169 1.22 12.71 -2.10
CA VAL A 169 2.22 12.44 -1.06
C VAL A 169 1.82 13.12 0.24
N GLU A 170 1.39 14.38 0.21
CA GLU A 170 0.91 15.11 1.39
C GLU A 170 -0.32 14.41 2.00
N ALA A 171 -1.31 14.06 1.17
CA ALA A 171 -2.47 13.31 1.63
C ALA A 171 -2.08 11.95 2.22
N PHE A 172 -1.08 11.28 1.65
CA PHE A 172 -0.56 10.03 2.18
C PHE A 172 0.05 10.23 3.58
N GLU A 173 0.87 11.27 3.79
CA GLU A 173 1.45 11.58 5.09
C GLU A 173 0.38 11.85 6.16
N ASP A 174 -0.69 12.58 5.80
CA ASP A 174 -1.84 12.82 6.68
C ASP A 174 -2.54 11.51 7.06
N ARG A 175 -2.66 10.57 6.10
CA ARG A 175 -3.23 9.25 6.37
C ARG A 175 -2.35 8.40 7.28
N VAL A 176 -1.02 8.43 7.12
CA VAL A 176 -0.11 7.77 8.07
C VAL A 176 -0.29 8.34 9.47
N ASP A 177 -0.39 9.66 9.59
CA ASP A 177 -0.59 10.33 10.87
C ASP A 177 -1.92 9.93 11.52
N SER A 178 -3.00 9.89 10.73
CA SER A 178 -4.31 9.45 11.19
C SER A 178 -4.31 7.97 11.61
N ILE A 179 -3.69 7.08 10.83
CA ILE A 179 -3.65 5.64 11.13
C ILE A 179 -2.83 5.35 12.37
N THR A 180 -1.67 5.99 12.50
CA THR A 180 -0.74 5.72 13.61
C THR A 180 -1.27 6.25 14.94
N THR A 181 -1.99 7.37 14.94
CA THR A 181 -2.61 7.94 16.16
C THR A 181 -3.96 7.33 16.51
N ASN A 182 -4.60 6.58 15.61
CA ASN A 182 -5.88 5.94 15.90
C ASN A 182 -5.73 4.77 16.90
N GLU A 183 -6.50 4.84 17.99
CA GLU A 183 -6.54 3.87 19.09
C GLU A 183 -7.46 2.66 18.80
N ASP A 184 -8.30 2.73 17.76
CA ASP A 184 -9.18 1.62 17.34
C ASP A 184 -8.38 0.44 16.75
N TYR A 185 -7.15 0.68 16.30
CA TYR A 185 -6.25 -0.39 15.85
C TYR A 185 -5.68 -1.15 17.04
N SER A 186 -5.85 -2.48 17.04
CA SER A 186 -5.48 -3.32 18.20
C SER A 186 -3.96 -3.46 18.37
N CYS A 187 -3.17 -3.32 17.30
CA CYS A 187 -1.72 -3.39 17.35
C CYS A 187 -1.03 -2.73 16.14
N ASN A 188 0.31 -2.64 16.18
CA ASN A 188 1.11 -2.09 15.07
C ASN A 188 0.97 -2.89 13.77
N TYR A 189 0.65 -4.19 13.85
CA TYR A 189 0.33 -4.97 12.66
C TYR A 189 -0.90 -4.41 11.93
N ASP A 190 -1.98 -4.09 12.65
CA ASP A 190 -3.19 -3.57 12.02
C ASP A 190 -2.95 -2.18 11.42
N LYS A 191 -2.16 -1.34 12.13
CA LYS A 191 -1.72 -0.03 11.63
C LYS A 191 -0.87 -0.16 10.37
N MET A 192 0.12 -1.06 10.37
CA MET A 192 0.98 -1.28 9.22
C MET A 192 0.19 -1.84 8.03
N ASN A 193 -0.75 -2.77 8.26
CA ASN A 193 -1.64 -3.27 7.23
C ASN A 193 -2.44 -2.12 6.59
N ALA A 194 -3.05 -1.26 7.41
CA ALA A 194 -3.78 -0.09 6.91
C ALA A 194 -2.87 0.90 6.15
N ILE A 195 -1.63 1.11 6.60
CA ILE A 195 -0.64 1.92 5.87
C ILE A 195 -0.38 1.31 4.49
N LEU A 196 -0.11 0.01 4.40
CA LEU A 196 0.16 -0.68 3.13
C LEU A 196 -1.02 -0.57 2.15
N GLU A 197 -2.26 -0.62 2.64
CA GLU A 197 -3.46 -0.37 1.81
C GLU A 197 -3.47 1.04 1.21
N VAL A 198 -3.17 2.07 2.01
CA VAL A 198 -3.08 3.45 1.50
C VAL A 198 -1.94 3.58 0.48
N VAL A 199 -0.81 2.91 0.70
CA VAL A 199 0.31 2.94 -0.28
C VAL A 199 -0.12 2.24 -1.56
N ALA A 200 -0.80 1.10 -1.48
CA ALA A 200 -1.30 0.37 -2.65
C ALA A 200 -2.25 1.24 -3.50
N ILE A 201 -3.17 1.97 -2.87
CA ILE A 201 -4.05 2.93 -3.57
C ILE A 201 -3.23 4.03 -4.27
N SER A 202 -2.23 4.59 -3.58
CA SER A 202 -1.33 5.60 -4.16
C SER A 202 -0.50 5.04 -5.32
N LEU A 203 -0.08 3.78 -5.27
CA LEU A 203 0.58 3.11 -6.38
C LEU A 203 -0.37 2.92 -7.56
N TYR A 204 -1.59 2.46 -7.29
CA TYR A 204 -2.58 2.13 -8.31
C TYR A 204 -2.90 3.28 -9.27
N ILE A 205 -2.80 4.53 -8.80
CA ILE A 205 -3.05 5.72 -9.62
C ILE A 205 -1.85 6.16 -10.48
N ILE A 206 -0.65 5.61 -10.26
CA ILE A 206 0.57 5.97 -11.00
C ILE A 206 0.38 5.97 -12.52
N PRO A 207 -0.20 4.93 -13.16
CA PRO A 207 -0.33 4.91 -14.62
C PRO A 207 -1.14 6.10 -15.18
N LYS A 208 -2.08 6.63 -14.40
CA LYS A 208 -2.83 7.84 -14.77
C LYS A 208 -2.01 9.11 -14.54
N ASP A 209 -1.31 9.19 -13.43
CA ASP A 209 -0.50 10.36 -13.05
C ASP A 209 0.65 10.57 -14.04
N VAL A 210 1.34 9.49 -14.43
CA VAL A 210 2.48 9.58 -15.34
C VAL A 210 2.11 10.11 -16.71
N LYS A 211 0.94 9.74 -17.26
CA LYS A 211 0.45 10.27 -18.53
C LYS A 211 0.35 11.79 -18.46
N GLN A 212 -0.35 12.29 -17.44
CA GLN A 212 -0.58 13.72 -17.26
C GLN A 212 0.70 14.50 -16.92
N ALA A 213 1.59 13.93 -16.11
CA ALA A 213 2.86 14.55 -15.77
C ALA A 213 3.77 14.69 -17.00
N PHE A 214 3.86 13.64 -17.82
CA PHE A 214 4.75 13.61 -18.99
C PHE A 214 4.16 14.29 -20.23
N ASP A 215 2.85 14.55 -20.28
CA ASP A 215 2.28 15.42 -21.30
C ASP A 215 2.82 16.86 -21.21
N LYS A 216 3.19 17.32 -20.00
CA LYS A 216 3.76 18.66 -19.77
C LYS A 216 5.20 18.81 -20.29
N ILE A 217 5.89 17.70 -20.61
CA ILE A 217 7.29 17.71 -21.06
C ILE A 217 7.42 17.39 -22.57
N ASN A 218 6.31 17.47 -23.31
CA ASN A 218 6.22 17.16 -24.73
C ASN A 218 7.20 17.97 -25.60
N GLY A 219 7.89 17.26 -26.51
CA GLY A 219 8.84 17.85 -27.47
C GLY A 219 10.23 18.16 -26.90
N ARG A 220 10.40 18.18 -25.57
CA ARG A 220 11.68 18.53 -24.91
C ARG A 220 12.80 17.53 -25.18
N PHE A 221 12.45 16.25 -25.38
CA PHE A 221 13.41 15.15 -25.50
C PHE A 221 13.78 14.77 -26.94
N ARG A 222 13.23 15.48 -27.94
CA ARG A 222 13.56 15.24 -29.37
C ARG A 222 15.04 15.42 -29.68
N LYS A 223 15.72 16.31 -28.96
CA LYS A 223 17.17 16.52 -29.07
C LYS A 223 18.02 15.30 -28.66
N TYR A 224 17.41 14.30 -28.04
CA TYR A 224 18.07 13.09 -27.53
C TYR A 224 17.78 11.82 -28.34
N GLU A 225 17.15 11.93 -29.51
CA GLU A 225 16.79 10.76 -30.34
C GLU A 225 17.99 9.94 -30.83
N HIS A 226 19.18 10.52 -30.80
CA HIS A 226 20.43 9.86 -31.16
C HIS A 226 21.06 9.04 -30.01
N LEU A 227 20.50 9.08 -28.80
CA LEU A 227 21.07 8.39 -27.64
C LEU A 227 20.82 6.88 -27.71
N ASN A 228 21.78 6.08 -27.23
CA ASN A 228 21.57 4.65 -27.04
C ASN A 228 20.79 4.39 -25.75
N LEU A 229 19.53 3.99 -25.91
CA LEU A 229 18.59 3.77 -24.81
C LEU A 229 18.61 2.33 -24.27
N GLU A 230 19.43 1.42 -24.81
CA GLU A 230 19.57 0.04 -24.29
C GLU A 230 20.27 -0.03 -22.92
N MET A 231 20.83 1.10 -22.47
CA MET A 231 21.49 1.24 -21.17
C MET A 231 20.56 1.70 -20.02
N LEU A 232 19.26 1.89 -20.32
CA LEU A 232 18.17 2.09 -19.35
C LEU A 232 17.47 0.74 -19.15
#